data_AF-A0A136JXN7-F1
#
_entry.id   AF-A0A136JXN7-F1
#
_cell.length_a   1.000
_cell.length_b   1.000
_cell.length_c   1.000
_cell.angle_alpha   90.00
_cell.angle_beta   90.00
_cell.angle_gamma   90.00
#
_symmetry.space_group_name_H-M   'P 1'
#
loop_
_entity.id
_entity.type
_entity.pdbx_description
1 polymer ?
#
loop_
_entity_poly.entity_id
_entity_poly.type
_entity_poly.pdbx_seq_one_letter_code
_entity_poly.pdbx_strand_id
1 'polypeptide(L)'
;MIQRGTVIAVGLLLGMCGAPTTYAEEPVVATPVGGSMDQREIHKLELTLGKSKVLDLPTAIKRASLANPEVADTVVLSPTQIYVTGKQQG
;
A
#
# COMPACT_ATOMS: atom_id res chain seq x y z
N MET A 1 68.93 3.26 18.13
CA MET A 1 68.17 2.06 18.55
C MET A 1 67.24 1.70 17.39
N ILE A 2 67.66 0.94 16.37
CA ILE A 2 67.72 -0.55 16.32
C ILE A 2 66.35 -1.11 16.74
N GLN A 3 65.40 -1.27 15.81
CA GLN A 3 65.16 -2.43 14.93
C GLN A 3 64.76 -3.69 15.72
N ARG A 4 63.59 -4.26 15.38
CA ARG A 4 63.18 -5.70 15.44
C ARG A 4 61.65 -5.79 15.27
N GLY A 5 61.15 -6.11 14.08
CA GLY A 5 60.92 -7.49 13.63
C GLY A 5 59.40 -7.73 13.68
N THR A 6 58.70 -8.10 12.63
CA THR A 6 58.95 -9.30 11.85
C THR A 6 58.10 -9.24 10.56
N VAL A 7 58.79 -9.45 9.44
CA VAL A 7 58.26 -9.68 8.11
C VAL A 7 57.76 -11.13 8.04
N ILE A 8 56.51 -11.35 7.62
CA ILE A 8 56.03 -12.63 7.05
C ILE A 8 55.12 -12.24 5.88
N ALA A 9 55.69 -12.11 4.69
CA ALA A 9 55.84 -13.17 3.68
C ALA A 9 54.59 -13.29 2.80
N VAL A 10 54.64 -12.55 1.68
CA VAL A 10 53.84 -12.78 0.48
C VAL A 10 54.20 -14.16 -0.07
N GLY A 11 53.24 -15.08 -0.08
CA GLY A 11 53.40 -16.47 -0.50
C GLY A 11 52.22 -16.94 -1.33
N LEU A 12 52.39 -16.83 -2.64
CA LEU A 12 51.60 -17.40 -3.71
C LEU A 12 51.41 -18.92 -3.52
N LEU A 13 50.18 -19.41 -3.42
CA LEU A 13 49.85 -20.76 -3.88
C LEU A 13 48.38 -20.88 -4.30
N LEU A 14 48.18 -21.06 -5.61
CA LEU A 14 46.98 -21.63 -6.19
C LEU A 14 46.70 -22.99 -5.55
N GLY A 15 45.47 -23.21 -5.11
CA GLY A 15 45.07 -24.48 -4.52
C GLY A 15 43.56 -24.60 -4.35
N MET A 16 42.90 -25.03 -5.43
CA MET A 16 41.70 -25.86 -5.41
C MET A 16 40.40 -25.28 -4.84
N CYS A 17 39.54 -24.88 -5.79
CA CYS A 17 38.20 -25.44 -5.97
C CYS A 17 37.38 -25.71 -4.70
N GLY A 18 36.70 -24.68 -4.24
CA GLY A 18 35.52 -24.81 -3.39
C GLY A 18 34.58 -23.66 -3.70
N ALA A 19 33.77 -23.79 -4.77
CA ALA A 19 32.66 -22.88 -4.97
C ALA A 19 31.57 -23.26 -3.96
N PRO A 20 31.22 -22.43 -2.96
CA PRO A 20 29.83 -22.36 -2.59
C PRO A 20 29.14 -21.73 -3.80
N THR A 21 28.24 -22.47 -4.43
CA THR A 21 27.17 -21.91 -5.25
C THR A 21 26.39 -20.95 -4.35
N THR A 22 26.92 -19.74 -4.20
CA THR A 22 26.19 -18.62 -3.61
C THR A 22 25.16 -18.26 -4.66
N TYR A 23 23.91 -18.52 -4.31
CA TYR A 23 22.76 -18.04 -5.03
C TYR A 23 22.94 -16.54 -5.25
N ALA A 24 23.11 -16.12 -6.50
CA ALA A 24 23.13 -14.70 -6.85
C ALA A 24 21.70 -14.20 -6.68
N GLU A 25 21.40 -13.57 -5.55
CA GLU A 25 20.25 -12.67 -5.46
C GLU A 25 20.51 -11.54 -6.46
N GLU A 26 19.81 -11.55 -7.60
CA GLU A 26 19.74 -10.38 -8.45
C GLU A 26 19.22 -9.22 -7.60
N PRO A 27 19.84 -8.02 -7.68
CA PRO A 27 19.37 -6.88 -6.92
C PRO A 27 17.96 -6.55 -7.40
N VAL A 28 16.97 -6.95 -6.62
CA VAL A 28 15.57 -6.55 -6.81
C VAL A 28 15.57 -5.03 -6.59
N VAL A 29 15.63 -4.29 -7.69
CA VAL A 29 15.39 -2.86 -7.71
C VAL A 29 13.94 -2.70 -7.26
N ALA A 30 13.76 -2.42 -5.97
CA ALA A 30 12.48 -2.05 -5.42
C ALA A 30 12.03 -0.78 -6.15
N THR A 31 11.16 -0.94 -7.14
CA THR A 31 10.45 0.18 -7.73
C THR A 31 9.65 0.82 -6.60
N PRO A 32 9.90 2.09 -6.26
CA PRO A 32 9.05 2.76 -5.30
C PRO A 32 7.66 2.81 -5.92
N VAL A 33 6.72 2.04 -5.35
CA VAL A 33 5.30 2.25 -5.57
C VAL A 33 4.99 3.60 -4.96
N GLY A 34 5.17 4.64 -5.78
CA GLY A 34 4.74 6.00 -5.50
C GLY A 34 3.22 6.01 -5.51
N GLY A 35 2.62 5.55 -4.40
CA GLY A 35 1.24 5.85 -4.11
C GLY A 35 1.13 7.35 -3.98
N SER A 36 0.68 8.01 -5.05
CA SER A 36 0.25 9.41 -4.98
C SER A 36 -0.75 9.50 -3.84
N MET A 37 -0.44 10.30 -2.82
CA MET A 37 -1.37 10.57 -1.73
C MET A 37 -2.49 11.42 -2.30
N ASP A 38 -3.48 10.78 -2.91
CA ASP A 38 -4.71 11.43 -3.36
C ASP A 38 -5.36 12.06 -2.13
N GLN A 39 -5.37 13.39 -2.10
CA GLN A 39 -6.06 14.16 -1.08
C GLN A 39 -7.55 13.83 -1.17
N ARG A 40 -8.03 12.97 -0.27
CA ARG A 40 -9.41 12.53 -0.25
C ARG A 40 -10.27 13.62 0.38
N GLU A 41 -11.03 14.32 -0.46
CA GLU A 41 -11.99 15.33 -0.01
C GLU A 41 -13.15 14.68 0.76
N ILE A 42 -13.41 15.18 1.97
CA ILE A 42 -14.47 14.68 2.85
C ILE A 42 -15.73 15.50 2.60
N HIS A 43 -16.80 14.82 2.21
CA HIS A 43 -18.12 15.43 2.01
C HIS A 43 -19.07 14.98 3.12
N LYS A 44 -19.78 15.95 3.73
CA LYS A 44 -20.83 15.65 4.71
C LYS A 44 -22.19 15.59 4.01
N LEU A 45 -22.96 14.55 4.33
CA LEU A 45 -24.33 14.39 3.85
C LEU A 45 -25.27 14.29 5.05
N GLU A 46 -26.24 15.19 5.12
CA GLU A 46 -27.34 15.09 6.07
C GLU A 46 -28.41 14.12 5.53
N LEU A 47 -28.72 13.08 6.30
CA LEU A 47 -29.74 12.08 6.00
C LEU A 47 -30.79 12.08 7.12
N THR A 48 -32.05 12.21 6.73
CA THR A 48 -33.17 12.10 7.66
C THR A 48 -33.48 10.62 7.92
N LEU A 49 -33.81 10.29 9.17
CA LEU A 49 -34.22 8.95 9.58
C LEU A 49 -35.41 8.44 8.77
N GLY A 50 -35.31 7.22 8.26
CA GLY A 50 -36.32 6.59 7.42
C GLY A 50 -36.47 7.24 6.03
N LYS A 51 -35.57 8.15 5.65
CA LYS A 51 -35.50 8.73 4.31
C LYS A 51 -34.30 8.18 3.56
N SER A 52 -34.38 8.31 2.25
CA SER A 52 -33.32 7.91 1.34
C SER A 52 -32.98 9.03 0.38
N LYS A 53 -31.77 8.98 -0.15
CA LYS A 53 -31.29 9.93 -1.16
C LYS A 53 -30.46 9.18 -2.20
N VAL A 54 -30.59 9.59 -3.45
CA VAL A 54 -29.67 9.22 -4.52
C VAL A 54 -28.56 10.26 -4.57
N LEU A 55 -27.32 9.80 -4.54
CA LEU A 55 -26.14 10.61 -4.73
C LEU A 55 -25.65 10.42 -6.16
N ASP A 56 -25.58 11.52 -6.90
CA ASP A 56 -24.99 11.58 -8.24
C ASP A 56 -23.53 12.03 -8.13
N LEU A 57 -22.61 11.25 -8.70
CA LEU A 57 -21.19 11.53 -8.72
C LEU A 57 -20.77 11.98 -10.13
N PRO A 58 -19.83 12.96 -10.25
CA PRO A 58 -19.36 13.43 -11.55
C PRO A 58 -18.49 12.41 -12.30
N THR A 59 -18.03 11.36 -11.61
CA THR A 59 -17.16 10.31 -12.18
C THR A 59 -17.53 8.94 -11.61
N ALA A 60 -17.07 7.88 -12.27
CA ALA A 60 -17.40 6.51 -11.88
C ALA A 60 -16.79 6.12 -10.51
N ILE A 61 -17.60 5.52 -9.66
CA ILE A 61 -17.25 5.05 -8.32
C ILE A 61 -16.31 3.85 -8.44
N LYS A 62 -15.14 3.95 -7.81
CA LYS A 62 -14.19 2.83 -7.71
C LYS A 62 -14.53 1.88 -6.56
N ARG A 63 -15.10 2.42 -5.48
CA ARG A 63 -15.40 1.67 -4.25
C ARG A 63 -16.49 2.37 -3.44
N ALA A 64 -17.40 1.59 -2.89
CA ALA A 64 -18.35 2.02 -1.87
C ALA A 64 -18.10 1.17 -0.61
N SER A 65 -18.04 1.82 0.54
CA SER A 65 -17.85 1.14 1.83
C SER A 65 -18.70 1.83 2.88
N LEU A 66 -19.38 1.04 3.70
CA LEU A 66 -20.23 1.53 4.76
C LEU A 66 -19.59 1.23 6.11
N ALA A 67 -19.40 2.26 6.93
CA ALA A 67 -18.71 2.13 8.22
C ALA A 67 -19.58 1.44 9.28
N ASN A 68 -20.84 1.88 9.42
CA ASN A 68 -21.80 1.28 10.35
C ASN A 68 -23.11 0.95 9.62
N PRO A 69 -23.41 -0.34 9.38
CA PRO A 69 -24.64 -0.76 8.73
C PRO A 69 -25.89 -0.69 9.64
N GLU A 70 -25.77 -0.40 10.94
CA GLU A 70 -26.93 -0.17 11.81
C GLU A 70 -27.51 1.24 11.57
N VAL A 71 -26.65 2.23 11.30
CA VAL A 71 -27.02 3.64 11.10
C VAL A 71 -27.59 3.91 9.71
N ALA A 72 -27.02 3.31 8.67
CA ALA A 72 -27.42 3.55 7.29
C ALA A 72 -27.33 2.26 6.46
N ASP A 73 -27.86 2.32 5.24
CA ASP A 73 -27.70 1.30 4.22
C ASP A 73 -27.35 1.95 2.88
N THR A 74 -26.73 1.20 1.98
CA THR A 74 -26.34 1.73 0.68
C THR A 74 -26.34 0.68 -0.43
N VAL A 75 -26.78 1.11 -1.62
CA VAL A 75 -26.78 0.28 -2.83
C VAL A 75 -26.23 1.10 -3.99
N VAL A 76 -25.29 0.54 -4.73
CA VAL A 76 -24.79 1.13 -5.98
C VAL A 76 -25.82 0.88 -7.07
N LEU A 77 -26.39 1.95 -7.63
CA LEU A 77 -27.41 1.86 -8.69
C LEU A 77 -26.78 1.85 -10.08
N SER A 78 -25.71 2.63 -10.26
CA SER A 78 -24.96 2.73 -11.50
C SER A 78 -23.51 3.13 -11.19
N PRO A 79 -22.60 3.14 -12.18
CA PRO A 79 -21.22 3.58 -11.96
C PRO A 79 -21.12 5.00 -11.37
N THR A 80 -22.12 5.86 -11.55
CA THR A 80 -22.10 7.25 -11.04
C THR A 80 -23.18 7.52 -10.01
N GLN A 81 -23.96 6.52 -9.58
CA GLN A 81 -25.07 6.71 -8.65
C GLN A 81 -25.06 5.75 -7.48
N ILE A 82 -25.26 6.29 -6.28
CA ILE A 82 -25.40 5.54 -5.04
C ILE A 82 -26.71 5.91 -4.37
N TYR A 83 -27.51 4.91 -4.05
CA TYR A 83 -28.66 5.05 -3.17
C TYR A 83 -28.22 4.87 -1.72
N VAL A 84 -28.63 5.78 -0.84
CA VAL A 84 -28.31 5.74 0.59
C VAL A 84 -29.59 5.92 1.40
N THR A 85 -29.80 5.07 2.39
CA THR A 85 -30.97 5.10 3.28
C THR A 85 -30.52 5.27 4.73
N GLY A 86 -31.10 6.25 5.43
CA GLY A 86 -30.89 6.43 6.87
C GLY A 86 -31.80 5.49 7.66
N LYS A 87 -31.21 4.63 8.51
CA LYS A 87 -31.95 3.66 9.34
C LYS A 87 -32.06 4.11 10.79
N GLN A 88 -30.97 4.64 11.35
CA GLN A 88 -30.89 5.09 12.74
C GLN A 88 -30.04 6.36 12.85
N GLN A 89 -30.09 7.02 14.02
CA GLN A 89 -29.25 8.18 14.30
C GLN A 89 -27.84 7.68 14.66
N GLY A 90 -26.81 8.34 14.15
CA GLY A 90 -25.40 7.97 14.35
C GLY A 90 -24.53 9.17 14.69
#